data_AF-A0A165AWU9-F1
#
_entry.id   AF-A0A165AWU9-F1
#
_cell.length_a   1.000
_cell.length_b   1.000
_cell.length_c   1.000
_cell.angle_alpha   90.00
_cell.angle_beta   90.00
_cell.angle_gamma   90.00
#
_symmetry.space_group_name_H-M   'P 1'
#
loop_
_entity.id
_entity.type
_entity.pdbx_description
1 polymer ?
#
loop_
_entity_poly.entity_id
_entity_poly.type
_entity_poly.pdbx_seq_one_letter_code
_entity_poly.pdbx_strand_id
1 'polypeptide(L)'
;MDIDTSDIGRYGTLALLKRHEPDGVVAAYPIDEPEVTVGRDPACSIRLYYPSVSAVHCKVVFNEENKVCTNGLLIDDCPVYPAPPNSPPTTVPLTNNTTLDIHKKRFRFTYPPKHLRPALAALPPTPSANETPGRRRRALRMSMIHSAHVFTPRPSADPRANLRVLQSPLKA
;
A
#
# COMPACT_ATOMS: atom_id res chain seq x y z
N MET A 1 -11.22 4.47 20.44
CA MET A 1 -10.49 4.84 19.21
C MET A 1 -11.49 4.74 18.09
N ASP A 2 -12.00 5.89 17.64
CA ASP A 2 -12.91 5.93 16.50
C ASP A 2 -12.13 5.51 15.27
N ILE A 3 -12.48 4.36 14.70
CA ILE A 3 -11.98 3.96 13.39
C ILE A 3 -12.63 4.91 12.39
N ASP A 4 -11.82 5.80 11.82
CA ASP A 4 -12.28 6.67 10.76
C ASP A 4 -12.71 5.80 9.57
N THR A 5 -13.95 6.00 9.10
CA THR A 5 -14.53 5.20 8.01
C THR A 5 -13.77 5.40 6.70
N SER A 6 -12.95 6.45 6.60
CA SER A 6 -12.05 6.73 5.49
C SER A 6 -10.93 5.68 5.32
N ASP A 7 -10.58 4.93 6.37
CA ASP A 7 -9.54 3.90 6.38
C ASP A 7 -10.06 2.49 6.01
N ILE A 8 -11.38 2.36 5.84
CA ILE A 8 -12.03 1.10 5.48
C ILE A 8 -12.45 1.15 4.02
N GLY A 9 -11.82 0.33 3.18
CA GLY A 9 -12.18 0.22 1.79
C GLY A 9 -13.41 -0.65 1.56
N ARG A 10 -14.01 -0.52 0.37
CA ARG A 10 -15.20 -1.30 -0.05
C ARG A 10 -15.05 -2.81 0.10
N TYR A 11 -13.88 -3.36 -0.23
CA TYR A 11 -13.57 -4.78 -0.11
C TYR A 11 -12.82 -5.14 1.18
N GLY A 12 -12.38 -4.13 1.92
CA GLY A 12 -11.68 -4.27 3.20
C GLY A 12 -10.46 -3.39 3.30
N THR A 13 -9.56 -3.75 4.20
CA THR A 13 -8.35 -3.00 4.49
C THR A 13 -7.16 -3.95 4.57
N LEU A 14 -6.04 -3.54 3.97
CA LEU A 14 -4.74 -4.19 4.15
C LEU A 14 -3.88 -3.35 5.09
N ALA A 15 -3.69 -3.81 6.32
CA ALA A 15 -2.90 -3.11 7.32
C ALA A 15 -1.44 -3.60 7.30
N LEU A 16 -0.48 -2.70 7.18
CA LEU A 16 0.93 -3.00 7.43
C LEU A 16 1.17 -3.04 8.93
N LEU A 17 1.66 -4.17 9.43
CA LEU A 17 1.97 -4.38 10.84
C LEU A 17 3.43 -4.07 11.16
N LYS A 18 3.68 -3.65 12.41
CA LYS A 18 5.03 -3.51 12.96
C LYS A 18 5.66 -4.90 13.10
N ARG A 19 6.96 -4.96 12.86
CA ARG A 19 7.72 -6.22 12.91
C ARG A 19 7.73 -6.90 14.28
N HIS A 20 7.75 -6.12 15.36
CA HIS A 20 7.90 -6.60 16.74
C HIS A 20 6.62 -6.49 17.57
N GLU A 21 5.55 -5.95 16.99
CA GLU A 21 4.28 -5.72 17.69
C GLU A 21 3.16 -6.16 16.74
N PRO A 22 2.59 -7.37 16.93
CA PRO A 22 1.65 -7.97 15.97
C PRO A 22 0.35 -7.17 15.79
N ASP A 23 -0.01 -6.34 16.77
CA ASP A 23 -1.18 -5.46 16.70
C ASP A 23 -0.85 -4.00 16.37
N GLY A 24 0.44 -3.66 16.31
CA GLY A 24 0.89 -2.33 15.96
C GLY A 24 0.68 -2.08 14.47
N VAL A 25 -0.38 -1.37 14.09
CA VAL A 25 -0.60 -0.94 12.71
C VAL A 25 0.31 0.25 12.40
N VAL A 26 1.10 0.14 11.33
CA VAL A 26 1.97 1.20 10.81
C VAL A 26 1.21 2.09 9.83
N ALA A 27 0.45 1.46 8.94
CA ALA A 27 -0.35 2.13 7.93
C ALA A 27 -1.44 1.19 7.44
N ALA A 28 -2.59 1.75 7.05
CA ALA A 28 -3.71 1.04 6.48
C ALA A 28 -3.85 1.39 5.00
N TYR A 29 -4.13 0.40 4.16
CA TYR A 29 -4.48 0.58 2.76
C TYR A 29 -5.94 0.15 2.56
N PRO A 30 -6.89 1.10 2.39
CA PRO A 30 -8.27 0.76 2.06
C PRO A 30 -8.33 0.17 0.65
N ILE A 31 -9.02 -0.96 0.52
CA ILE A 31 -9.21 -1.65 -0.76
C ILE A 31 -10.57 -1.28 -1.34
N ASP A 32 -10.57 -0.40 -2.33
CA ASP A 32 -11.77 0.04 -3.04
C ASP A 32 -11.93 -0.60 -4.43
N GLU A 33 -10.85 -1.20 -4.94
CA GLU A 33 -10.81 -1.87 -6.24
C GLU A 33 -10.91 -3.40 -6.05
N PRO A 34 -11.55 -4.13 -6.98
CA PRO A 34 -11.70 -5.59 -6.89
C PRO A 34 -10.36 -6.32 -7.07
N GLU A 35 -9.33 -5.63 -7.55
CA GLU A 35 -7.99 -6.18 -7.71
C GLU A 35 -6.97 -5.25 -7.06
N VAL A 36 -6.09 -5.81 -6.23
CA VAL A 36 -4.98 -5.08 -5.61
C VAL A 36 -3.70 -5.82 -5.89
N THR A 37 -2.68 -5.10 -6.37
CA THR A 37 -1.37 -5.67 -6.64
C THR A 37 -0.32 -5.15 -5.68
N VAL A 38 0.55 -6.04 -5.22
CA VAL A 38 1.69 -5.72 -4.36
C VAL A 38 2.98 -6.15 -5.06
N GLY A 39 3.94 -5.24 -5.18
CA GLY A 39 5.20 -5.55 -5.88
C GLY A 39 6.15 -4.36 -5.94
N ARG A 40 7.31 -4.53 -6.59
CA ARG A 40 8.28 -3.43 -6.75
C ARG A 40 7.93 -2.43 -7.85
N ASP A 41 7.08 -2.84 -8.77
CA ASP A 41 6.68 -2.04 -9.93
C ASP A 41 5.94 -0.76 -9.48
N PRO A 42 6.26 0.43 -10.02
CA PRO A 42 5.47 1.65 -9.80
C PRO A 42 3.99 1.56 -10.17
N ALA A 43 3.61 0.62 -11.05
CA ALA A 43 2.22 0.40 -11.44
C ALA A 43 1.42 -0.42 -10.40
N CYS A 44 2.07 -1.04 -9.41
CA CYS A 44 1.37 -1.78 -8.37
C CYS A 44 0.58 -0.85 -7.44
N SER A 45 -0.58 -1.31 -6.97
CA SER A 45 -1.42 -0.61 -5.99
C SER A 45 -0.64 -0.32 -4.70
N ILE A 46 0.15 -1.30 -4.23
CA ILE A 46 1.05 -1.18 -3.09
C ILE A 46 2.47 -1.45 -3.56
N ARG A 47 3.31 -0.41 -3.51
CA ARG A 47 4.69 -0.48 -4.00
C ARG A 47 5.70 -0.75 -2.88
N LEU A 48 6.51 -1.79 -3.07
CA LEU A 48 7.61 -2.19 -2.20
C LEU A 48 8.96 -1.97 -2.90
N TYR A 49 9.79 -1.06 -2.38
CA TYR A 49 11.03 -0.64 -3.04
C TYR A 49 12.21 -1.59 -2.82
N TYR A 50 11.95 -2.89 -2.67
CA TYR A 50 12.95 -3.89 -2.32
C TYR A 50 13.34 -4.71 -3.55
N PRO A 51 14.65 -4.86 -3.86
CA PRO A 51 15.10 -5.63 -5.01
C PRO A 51 14.69 -7.11 -4.97
N SER A 52 14.56 -7.68 -3.78
CA SER A 52 14.12 -9.07 -3.57
C SER A 52 12.62 -9.27 -3.77
N VAL A 53 11.85 -8.21 -4.00
CA VAL A 53 10.42 -8.28 -4.28
C VAL A 53 10.22 -8.26 -5.80
N SER A 54 9.42 -9.20 -6.29
CA SER A 54 9.08 -9.32 -7.72
C SER A 54 8.38 -8.05 -8.25
N ALA A 55 8.42 -7.83 -9.56
CA ALA A 55 7.71 -6.70 -10.20
C ALA A 55 6.24 -6.64 -9.75
N VAL A 56 5.54 -7.76 -9.93
CA VAL A 56 4.28 -8.08 -9.26
C VAL A 56 4.52 -9.32 -8.40
N HIS A 57 4.43 -9.17 -7.09
CA HIS A 57 4.78 -10.21 -6.13
C HIS A 57 3.55 -11.01 -5.66
N CYS A 58 2.46 -10.30 -5.38
CA CYS A 58 1.15 -10.92 -5.19
C CYS A 58 0.03 -10.02 -5.72
N LYS A 59 -1.11 -10.65 -5.94
CA LYS A 59 -2.34 -10.01 -6.40
C LYS A 59 -3.49 -10.53 -5.54
N VAL A 60 -4.23 -9.62 -4.92
CA VAL A 60 -5.48 -9.92 -4.22
C VAL A 60 -6.63 -9.68 -5.19
N VAL A 61 -7.51 -10.65 -5.35
CA VAL A 61 -8.64 -10.61 -6.29
C VAL A 61 -9.93 -10.93 -5.54
N PHE A 62 -10.84 -9.97 -5.52
CA PHE A 62 -12.16 -10.08 -4.91
C PHE A 62 -13.18 -10.54 -5.95
N ASN A 63 -13.24 -11.86 -6.15
CA ASN A 63 -14.26 -12.55 -6.94
C ASN A 63 -15.15 -13.40 -6.00
N GLU A 64 -15.96 -14.32 -6.54
CA GLU A 64 -16.82 -15.23 -5.76
C GLU A 64 -16.10 -15.94 -4.60
N GLU A 65 -14.82 -16.31 -4.81
CA GLU A 65 -14.02 -17.03 -3.82
C GLU A 65 -13.04 -16.16 -3.01
N ASN A 66 -12.92 -14.86 -3.29
CA ASN A 66 -11.94 -13.93 -2.69
C ASN A 66 -10.55 -14.54 -2.47
N LYS A 67 -9.64 -14.40 -3.43
CA LYS A 67 -8.38 -15.14 -3.44
C LYS A 67 -7.15 -14.25 -3.55
N VAL A 68 -6.05 -14.74 -3.01
CA VAL A 68 -4.71 -14.19 -3.21
C VAL A 68 -3.96 -15.07 -4.21
N CYS A 69 -3.53 -14.48 -5.31
CA CYS A 69 -2.57 -15.06 -6.25
C CYS A 69 -1.16 -14.63 -5.83
N THR A 70 -0.21 -15.56 -5.73
CA THR A 70 1.15 -15.25 -5.24
C THR A 70 2.25 -15.88 -6.08
N ASN A 71 3.38 -15.17 -6.18
CA ASN A 71 4.63 -15.65 -6.76
C ASN A 71 5.63 -16.13 -5.69
N GLY A 72 5.16 -16.52 -4.51
CA GLY A 72 5.97 -16.98 -3.39
C GLY A 72 5.94 -16.02 -2.20
N LEU A 73 5.15 -16.32 -1.17
CA LEU A 73 5.10 -15.55 0.09
C LEU A 73 4.63 -16.43 1.26
N LEU A 74 4.72 -15.94 2.49
CA LEU A 74 4.16 -16.64 3.64
C LEU A 74 2.74 -16.14 3.93
N ILE A 75 1.77 -17.03 3.96
CA ILE A 75 0.38 -16.76 4.35
C ILE A 75 0.15 -17.43 5.70
N ASP A 76 -0.19 -16.66 6.74
CA ASP A 76 -0.40 -17.19 8.09
C ASP A 76 0.74 -18.10 8.56
N ASP A 77 1.97 -17.59 8.39
CA ASP A 77 3.24 -18.30 8.66
C ASP A 77 3.46 -19.59 7.84
N CYS A 78 2.58 -19.91 6.90
CA CYS A 78 2.70 -21.05 5.99
C CYS A 78 3.30 -20.60 4.65
N PRO A 79 4.43 -21.20 4.20
CA PRO A 79 5.03 -20.84 2.92
C PRO A 79 4.14 -21.31 1.76
N VAL A 80 3.75 -20.37 0.91
CA VAL A 80 3.01 -20.65 -0.32
C VAL A 80 3.96 -20.42 -1.49
N TYR A 81 4.29 -21.49 -2.20
CA TYR A 81 5.23 -21.46 -3.30
C TYR A 81 4.58 -21.02 -4.61
N PRO A 82 5.35 -20.36 -5.50
CA PRO A 82 4.88 -20.06 -6.84
C PRO A 82 4.52 -21.34 -7.59
N ALA A 83 3.55 -21.22 -8.48
CA ALA A 83 3.16 -22.32 -9.35
C ALA A 83 4.31 -22.65 -10.34
N PRO A 84 4.51 -23.93 -10.70
CA PRO A 84 5.46 -24.32 -11.74
C PRO A 84 5.24 -23.58 -13.06
N PRO A 85 6.27 -23.42 -13.91
CA PRO A 85 6.09 -22.89 -15.26
C PRO A 85 5.05 -23.75 -16.02
N ASN A 86 4.10 -23.09 -16.68
CA ASN A 86 2.95 -23.68 -17.39
C ASN A 86 1.79 -24.23 -16.54
N SER A 87 1.73 -23.89 -15.25
CA SER A 87 0.58 -24.21 -14.39
C SER A 87 -0.23 -22.95 -14.05
N PRO A 88 -1.52 -23.07 -13.68
CA PRO A 88 -2.30 -21.93 -13.24
C PRO A 88 -1.66 -21.28 -11.99
N PRO A 89 -1.81 -19.95 -11.79
CA PRO A 89 -1.23 -19.27 -10.63
C PRO A 89 -1.67 -19.90 -9.31
N THR A 90 -0.78 -19.98 -8.33
CA THR A 90 -1.12 -20.46 -6.99
C THR A 90 -2.10 -19.49 -6.35
N THR A 91 -3.31 -19.97 -6.06
CA THR A 91 -4.37 -19.18 -5.41
C THR A 91 -4.67 -19.72 -4.03
N VAL A 92 -4.77 -18.83 -3.04
CA VAL A 92 -5.17 -19.17 -1.67
C VAL A 92 -6.40 -18.35 -1.30
N PRO A 93 -7.44 -18.96 -0.70
CA PRO A 93 -8.60 -18.22 -0.19
C PRO A 93 -8.18 -17.17 0.85
N LEU A 94 -8.72 -15.97 0.73
CA LEU A 94 -8.45 -14.86 1.63
C LEU A 94 -9.49 -14.83 2.74
N THR A 95 -9.09 -15.23 3.94
CA THR A 95 -9.95 -15.21 5.13
C THR A 95 -9.75 -13.92 5.92
N ASN A 96 -10.63 -13.66 6.89
CA ASN A 96 -10.48 -12.47 7.71
C ASN A 96 -9.26 -12.60 8.62
N ASN A 97 -8.50 -11.51 8.76
CA ASN A 97 -7.25 -11.45 9.53
C ASN A 97 -6.10 -12.28 8.96
N THR A 98 -6.21 -12.78 7.73
CA THR A 98 -5.09 -13.42 7.02
C THR A 98 -3.88 -12.50 6.98
N THR A 99 -2.72 -13.04 7.31
CA THR A 99 -1.44 -12.35 7.29
C THR A 99 -0.64 -12.73 6.06
N LEU A 100 -0.12 -11.72 5.35
CA LEU A 100 0.71 -11.87 4.16
C LEU A 100 2.11 -11.31 4.46
N ASP A 101 3.12 -12.16 4.36
CA ASP A 101 4.49 -11.83 4.70
C ASP A 101 5.35 -11.70 3.44
N ILE A 102 5.73 -10.47 3.13
CA ILE A 102 6.50 -10.10 1.94
C ILE A 102 7.75 -9.37 2.37
N HIS A 103 8.91 -9.99 2.20
CA HIS A 103 10.22 -9.40 2.53
C HIS A 103 10.26 -8.72 3.92
N LYS A 104 9.92 -9.48 4.97
CA LYS A 104 9.90 -9.02 6.38
C LYS A 104 8.89 -7.89 6.64
N LYS A 105 7.92 -7.67 5.74
CA LYS A 105 6.75 -6.83 5.97
C LYS A 105 5.55 -7.75 6.10
N ARG A 106 4.86 -7.62 7.24
CA ARG A 106 3.65 -8.37 7.53
C ARG A 106 2.45 -7.49 7.27
N PHE A 107 1.59 -7.94 6.37
CA PHE A 107 0.32 -7.31 6.06
C PHE A 107 -0.78 -8.13 6.69
N ARG A 108 -1.80 -7.50 7.26
CA ARG A 108 -3.00 -8.17 7.75
C ARG A 108 -4.20 -7.67 6.96
N PHE A 109 -4.91 -8.60 6.35
CA PHE A 109 -6.14 -8.29 5.65
C PHE A 109 -7.34 -8.37 6.61
N THR A 110 -8.25 -7.41 6.52
CA THR A 110 -9.48 -7.40 7.31
C THR A 110 -10.66 -6.99 6.43
N TYR A 111 -11.71 -7.80 6.43
CA TYR A 111 -12.97 -7.47 5.76
C TYR A 111 -13.67 -6.28 6.43
N PRO A 112 -14.46 -5.49 5.68
CA PRO A 112 -15.17 -4.36 6.25
C PRO A 112 -16.21 -4.85 7.29
N PRO A 113 -16.42 -4.10 8.40
CA PRO A 113 -17.41 -4.43 9.41
C PRO A 113 -18.80 -4.60 8.79
N LYS A 114 -19.56 -5.61 9.23
CA LYS A 114 -20.85 -5.99 8.61
C LYS A 114 -21.83 -4.82 8.46
N HIS A 115 -21.89 -3.94 9.45
CA HIS A 115 -22.78 -2.78 9.46
C HIS A 115 -22.38 -1.67 8.47
N LEU A 116 -21.11 -1.60 8.07
CA LEU A 116 -20.62 -0.61 7.09
C LEU A 116 -20.68 -1.10 5.65
N ARG A 117 -20.81 -2.42 5.42
CA ARG A 117 -20.80 -2.99 4.05
C ARG A 117 -21.86 -2.39 3.12
N PRO A 118 -23.13 -2.20 3.54
CA PRO A 118 -24.13 -1.61 2.67
C PRO A 118 -23.78 -0.16 2.29
N ALA A 119 -23.29 0.62 3.26
CA ALA A 119 -22.88 2.00 3.04
C ALA A 119 -21.70 2.07 2.07
N LEU A 120 -20.66 1.25 2.28
CA LEU A 120 -19.48 1.18 1.41
C LEU A 120 -19.80 0.67 0.00
N ALA A 121 -20.77 -0.24 -0.13
CA ALA A 121 -21.22 -0.74 -1.44
C ALA A 121 -22.05 0.31 -2.21
N ALA A 122 -22.78 1.17 -1.50
CA ALA A 122 -23.57 2.26 -2.08
C ALA A 122 -22.72 3.49 -2.45
N LEU A 123 -21.49 3.58 -1.97
CA LEU A 123 -20.57 4.63 -2.39
C LEU A 123 -20.32 4.51 -3.91
N PRO A 124 -20.34 5.64 -4.64
CA PRO A 124 -19.92 5.61 -6.03
C PRO A 124 -18.48 5.10 -6.09
N PRO A 125 -18.11 4.31 -7.12
CA PRO A 125 -16.73 3.88 -7.28
C PRO A 125 -15.84 5.12 -7.22
N THR A 126 -14.92 5.16 -6.25
CA THR A 126 -13.89 6.19 -6.25
C THR A 126 -13.20 6.10 -7.61
N PRO A 127 -13.10 7.20 -8.36
CA PRO A 127 -12.53 7.16 -9.71
C PRO A 127 -11.17 6.48 -9.63
N SER A 128 -11.03 5.44 -10.45
CA SER A 128 -9.81 4.63 -10.48
C SER A 128 -8.61 5.55 -10.66
N ALA A 129 -7.48 5.17 -10.06
CA ALA A 129 -6.19 5.85 -10.21
C ALA A 129 -5.76 6.10 -11.69
N ASN A 130 -6.44 5.45 -12.65
CA ASN A 130 -6.23 5.58 -14.09
C ASN A 130 -7.13 6.60 -14.81
N GLU A 131 -8.28 7.02 -14.25
CA GLU A 131 -9.25 7.86 -14.97
C GLU A 131 -9.07 9.37 -14.72
N THR A 132 -8.28 9.77 -13.71
CA THR A 132 -8.02 11.19 -13.43
C THR A 132 -6.53 11.43 -13.16
N PRO A 133 -5.79 12.08 -14.09
CA PRO A 133 -4.40 12.46 -13.86
C PRO A 133 -4.35 13.51 -12.74
N GLY A 134 -3.96 13.09 -11.54
CA GLY A 134 -3.83 13.97 -10.36
C GLY A 134 -4.56 13.49 -9.11
N ARG A 135 -5.53 12.57 -9.23
CA ARG A 135 -6.26 11.98 -8.09
C ARG A 135 -5.89 10.51 -7.84
N ARG A 136 -4.65 10.11 -8.15
CA ARG A 136 -4.11 8.93 -7.49
C ARG A 136 -4.14 9.23 -6.00
N ARG A 137 -4.92 8.51 -5.18
CA ARG A 137 -4.52 8.30 -3.79
C ARG A 137 -3.12 7.71 -3.93
N ARG A 138 -2.11 8.56 -3.72
CA ARG A 138 -0.71 8.26 -4.07
C ARG A 138 -0.43 6.87 -3.52
N ALA A 139 -0.09 5.91 -4.40
CA ALA A 139 0.19 4.54 -4.01
C ALA A 139 0.98 4.59 -2.71
N LEU A 140 0.36 4.08 -1.63
CA LEU A 140 0.83 4.33 -0.27
C LEU A 140 2.24 3.77 -0.22
N ARG A 141 3.23 4.66 -0.11
CA ARG A 141 4.64 4.29 -0.19
C ARG A 141 5.02 3.64 1.13
N MET A 142 4.86 2.32 1.20
CA MET A 142 5.08 1.51 2.41
C MET A 142 6.56 1.18 2.67
N SER A 143 7.49 1.99 2.15
CA SER A 143 8.94 1.74 2.32
C SER A 143 9.70 3.03 2.59
N MET A 144 10.80 2.90 3.34
CA MET A 144 11.67 4.03 3.69
C MET A 144 12.26 4.69 2.45
N ILE A 145 12.32 6.02 2.52
CA ILE A 145 12.92 6.89 1.51
C ILE A 145 14.42 6.53 1.42
N HIS A 146 14.90 6.15 0.23
CA HIS A 146 16.32 5.80 0.06
C HIS A 146 17.22 7.06 -0.01
N SER A 147 16.68 8.21 -0.41
CA SER A 147 17.34 9.52 -0.28
C SER A 147 16.32 10.65 -0.46
N ALA A 148 16.44 11.70 0.36
CA ALA A 148 15.82 12.99 0.10
C ALA A 148 16.84 13.84 -0.66
N HIS A 149 16.53 14.21 -1.90
CA HIS A 149 17.34 15.22 -2.58
C HIS A 149 16.92 16.58 -2.02
N VAL A 150 17.61 17.03 -0.98
CA VAL A 150 17.44 18.39 -0.47
C VAL A 150 17.97 19.30 -1.55
N PHE A 151 17.07 20.03 -2.20
CA PHE A 151 17.41 21.11 -3.11
C PHE A 151 17.92 22.27 -2.26
N THR A 152 19.13 22.15 -1.68
CA THR A 152 19.82 23.31 -1.15
C THR A 152 20.26 24.13 -2.36
N PRO A 153 19.67 25.31 -2.65
CA PRO A 153 20.22 26.16 -3.69
C PRO A 153 21.70 26.37 -3.35
N ARG A 154 22.58 26.12 -4.32
CA ARG A 154 24.01 26.37 -4.13
C ARG A 154 24.17 27.80 -3.62
N PRO A 155 24.93 28.05 -2.54
CA PRO A 155 25.20 29.41 -2.10
C PRO A 155 25.78 30.19 -3.27
N SER A 156 25.21 31.35 -3.57
CA SER A 156 25.80 32.27 -4.53
C SER A 156 27.21 32.64 -4.05
N ALA A 157 28.14 32.85 -4.99
CA ALA A 157 29.48 33.34 -4.68
C ALA A 157 29.44 34.74 -4.03
N ASP A 158 28.36 35.49 -4.24
CA ASP A 158 28.10 36.75 -3.55
C ASP A 158 27.39 36.51 -2.20
N PRO A 159 28.04 36.75 -1.06
CA PRO A 159 27.45 36.55 0.27
C PRO A 159 26.22 37.44 0.54
N ARG A 160 26.08 38.57 -0.16
CA ARG A 160 24.91 39.47 0.00
C ARG A 160 23.64 38.88 -0.57
N ALA A 161 23.75 38.05 -1.61
CA ALA A 161 22.60 37.37 -2.22
C ALA A 161 22.04 36.26 -1.30
N ASN A 162 22.92 35.54 -0.59
CA ASN A 162 22.54 34.49 0.35
C ASN A 162 21.77 35.05 1.56
N LEU A 163 22.14 36.25 2.03
CA LEU A 163 21.45 36.93 3.14
C LEU A 163 20.00 37.31 2.81
N ARG A 164 19.67 37.59 1.54
CA ARG A 164 18.28 37.88 1.12
C ARG A 164 17.40 36.64 1.17
N VAL A 165 17.93 35.47 0.82
CA VAL A 165 17.19 34.20 0.82
C VAL A 165 16.90 33.71 2.24
N LEU A 166 17.74 34.08 3.21
CA LEU A 166 17.61 33.70 4.61
C LEU A 166 16.66 34.58 5.43
N GLN A 167 16.10 35.65 4.85
CA GLN A 167 15.08 36.45 5.53
C GLN A 167 13.74 35.73 5.44
N SER A 168 13.40 34.98 6.50
CA SER A 168 12.03 34.53 6.71
C SER A 168 11.10 35.75 6.74
N PRO A 169 9.91 35.68 6.12
CA PRO A 169 8.97 36.80 6.17
C PRO A 169 8.66 37.14 7.62
N LEU A 170 9.01 38.36 8.02
CA LEU A 170 8.57 38.92 9.29
C LEU A 170 7.05 39.06 9.20
N LYS A 171 6.35 38.29 10.03
CA LYS A 171 4.90 38.36 10.19
C LYS A 171 4.58 39.75 10.76
N ALA A 172 3.90 40.58 9.98
CA ALA A 172 3.28 41.83 10.45
C ALA A 172 2.02 41.52 11.27
#